data_AF-A0ABD5NQC7-F1
#
_entry.id   AF-A0ABD5NQC7-F1
#
_cell.length_a   1.000
_cell.length_b   1.000
_cell.length_c   1.000
_cell.angle_alpha   90.00
_cell.angle_beta   90.00
_cell.angle_gamma   90.00
#
_symmetry.space_group_name_H-M   'P 1'
#
loop_
_entity.id
_entity.type
_entity.pdbx_description
1 polymer ?
#
loop_
_entity_poly.entity_id
_entity_poly.type
_entity_poly.pdbx_seq_one_letter_code
_entity_poly.pdbx_strand_id
1 'polypeptide(L)' 'MFGFHRDGDHPDLGPCHVQLDHEDAPIARYEASVLDVHPLAVLDERLGQLPSALSSIRWVDGTPSLPGWDGSDSALG' A
#
# COMPACT_ATOMS: atom_id res chain seq x y z
N MET A 1 0.73 9.31 5.80
CA MET A 1 0.41 9.16 4.37
C MET A 1 0.22 7.68 4.08
N PHE A 2 -0.65 7.30 3.12
CA PHE A 2 -0.69 5.92 2.61
C PHE A 2 -0.39 5.95 1.12
N GLY A 3 0.52 5.09 0.66
CA GLY A 3 0.97 5.09 -0.74
C GLY A 3 1.48 3.74 -1.22
N PHE A 4 1.42 3.55 -2.54
CA PHE A 4 2.08 2.46 -3.26
C PHE A 4 3.40 2.98 -3.84
N HIS A 5 4.47 2.25 -3.61
CA HIS A 5 5.82 2.60 -3.99
C HIS A 5 6.40 1.56 -4.95
N ARG A 6 7.20 2.03 -5.90
CA ARG A 6 8.07 1.21 -6.74
C ARG A 6 9.47 1.79 -6.68
N ASP A 7 10.30 1.21 -5.83
CA ASP A 7 11.68 1.59 -5.64
C ASP A 7 12.54 0.36 -5.37
N GLY A 8 13.86 0.54 -5.42
CA GLY A 8 14.85 -0.51 -5.17
C GLY A 8 15.55 -0.38 -3.82
N ASP A 9 15.06 0.52 -2.96
CA ASP A 9 15.74 0.90 -1.71
C ASP A 9 15.39 -0.03 -0.53
N HIS A 10 14.41 -0.93 -0.74
CA HIS A 10 13.93 -1.92 0.23
C HIS A 10 14.00 -3.35 -0.34
N PRO A 11 15.20 -3.97 -0.40
CA PRO A 11 15.39 -5.26 -1.06
C PRO A 11 14.61 -6.41 -0.42
N ASP A 12 14.25 -6.28 0.85
CA ASP A 12 13.43 -7.22 1.62
C ASP A 12 11.93 -7.16 1.28
N LEU A 13 11.46 -6.06 0.69
CA LEU A 13 10.07 -5.87 0.27
C LEU A 13 9.84 -6.16 -1.22
N GLY A 14 10.91 -6.49 -1.95
CA GLY A 14 10.85 -6.63 -3.39
C GLY A 14 10.64 -5.30 -4.12
N PRO A 15 10.24 -5.34 -5.40
CA PRO A 15 10.24 -4.16 -6.28
C PRO A 15 9.09 -3.18 -6.03
N CYS A 16 8.06 -3.59 -5.28
CA CYS A 16 6.88 -2.78 -5.00
C CYS A 16 6.44 -3.01 -3.55
N HIS A 17 5.99 -1.96 -2.87
CA HIS A 17 5.48 -2.06 -1.50
C HIS A 17 4.40 -1.02 -1.23
N VAL A 18 3.59 -1.27 -0.20
CA VAL A 18 2.75 -0.23 0.43
C VAL A 18 3.48 0.37 1.60
N GLN A 19 3.27 1.66 1.85
CA GLN A 19 3.80 2.37 3.00
C GLN A 19 2.69 3.14 3.71
N LEU A 20 2.65 3.01 5.03
CA LEU A 20 1.86 3.85 5.91
C LEU A 20 2.81 4.69 6.77
N ASP A 21 2.67 6.01 6.64
CA ASP A 21 3.38 7.00 7.45
C ASP A 21 2.45 7.62 8.49
N HIS A 22 2.99 7.90 9.66
CA HIS A 22 2.38 8.74 10.68
C HIS A 22 3.37 9.85 11.06
N GLU A 23 2.88 11.09 11.05
CA GLU A 23 3.74 12.28 11.11
C GLU A 23 4.82 12.21 10.02
N ASP A 24 6.10 12.33 10.37
CA ASP A 24 7.22 12.34 9.43
C ASP A 24 7.94 10.98 9.33
N ALA A 25 7.32 9.90 9.81
CA ALA A 25 7.95 8.57 9.87
C ALA A 25 7.10 7.44 9.27
N PRO A 26 7.73 6.50 8.54
CA PRO A 26 7.08 5.27 8.12
C PRO A 26 6.84 4.37 9.34
N ILE A 27 5.61 3.91 9.52
CA ILE A 27 5.21 3.04 10.64
C ILE A 27 4.83 1.62 10.20
N ALA A 28 4.53 1.41 8.92
CA ALA A 28 4.33 0.08 8.34
C ALA A 28 4.74 0.05 6.87
N ARG A 29 5.30 -1.09 6.46
CA ARG A 29 5.56 -1.44 5.07
C ARG A 29 5.23 -2.90 4.82
N TYR A 30 4.68 -3.20 3.66
CA TYR A 30 4.42 -4.57 3.21
C TYR A 30 4.70 -4.69 1.73
N GLU A 31 5.24 -5.84 1.31
CA GLU A 31 5.38 -6.20 -0.10
C GLU A 31 4.04 -6.03 -0.83
N ALA A 32 4.11 -5.57 -2.08
CA ALA A 32 2.97 -5.51 -2.96
C ALA A 32 3.34 -6.08 -4.34
N SER A 33 2.37 -6.72 -5.00
CA SER A 33 2.58 -7.28 -6.33
C SER A 33 3.02 -6.23 -7.35
N VAL A 34 3.90 -6.61 -8.28
CA VAL A 34 4.14 -5.86 -9.52
C VAL A 34 2.96 -6.11 -10.46
N LEU A 35 2.29 -5.04 -10.88
CA LEU A 35 1.07 -5.14 -11.68
C LEU A 35 1.35 -5.05 -13.19
N ASP A 36 2.05 -3.99 -13.61
CA ASP A 36 2.32 -3.73 -15.03
C ASP A 36 3.64 -2.93 -15.19
N VAL A 37 4.17 -2.89 -16.41
CA VAL A 37 5.31 -2.05 -16.79
C VAL A 37 4.88 -0.62 -17.14
N HIS A 38 3.66 -0.44 -17.67
CA HIS A 38 3.10 0.84 -18.07
C HIS A 38 2.58 1.59 -16.83
N PRO A 39 3.12 2.77 -16.50
CA PRO A 39 2.74 3.50 -15.29
C PRO A 39 1.26 3.87 -15.20
N LEU A 40 0.58 4.10 -16.33
CA LEU A 40 -0.85 4.43 -16.33
C LEU A 40 -1.73 3.24 -15.96
N ALA A 41 -1.39 2.04 -16.42
CA ALA A 41 -2.09 0.82 -16.04
C ALA A 41 -1.91 0.53 -14.53
N VAL A 42 -0.70 0.73 -14.01
CA VAL A 42 -0.44 0.63 -12.57
C VAL A 42 -1.27 1.65 -11.78
N LEU A 43 -1.32 2.91 -12.24
CA LEU A 43 -2.08 3.95 -11.54
C LEU A 43 -3.58 3.63 -11.49
N ASP A 44 -4.17 3.19 -12.61
CA ASP A 44 -5.59 2.85 -12.70
C ASP A 44 -5.96 1.74 -11.69
N GLU A 45 -5.19 0.66 -11.70
CA GLU A 45 -5.40 -0.48 -10.79
C GLU A 45 -5.24 -0.06 -9.31
N ARG A 46 -4.20 0.72 -8.97
CA ARG A 46 -3.98 1.20 -7.60
C ARG A 46 -5.05 2.16 -7.13
N LEU A 47 -5.60 2.99 -8.02
CA LEU A 47 -6.75 3.85 -7.69
C LEU A 47 -7.99 3.00 -7.39
N GLY A 48 -8.19 1.88 -8.10
CA GLY A 48 -9.24 0.90 -7.80
C GLY A 48 -9.07 0.24 -6.43
N GLN A 49 -7.85 -0.10 -6.03
CA GLN A 49 -7.53 -0.72 -4.74
C GLN A 49 -7.55 0.27 -3.55
N LEU A 50 -7.33 1.57 -3.80
CA LEU A 50 -7.13 2.58 -2.76
C LEU A 50 -8.26 2.66 -1.72
N PRO A 51 -9.57 2.60 -2.07
CA PRO A 51 -10.65 2.65 -1.08
C PRO A 51 -10.60 1.48 -0.09
N SER A 52 -10.40 0.26 -0.60
CA SER A 52 -10.28 -0.94 0.25
C SER A 52 -9.05 -0.82 1.16
N ALA A 53 -7.91 -0.43 0.59
CA ALA A 53 -6.67 -0.20 1.33
C ALA A 53 -6.85 0.81 2.48
N LEU A 54 -7.47 1.95 2.22
CA LEU A 54 -7.75 2.96 3.25
C LEU A 54 -8.72 2.42 4.33
N SER A 55 -9.71 1.61 3.94
CA SER A 55 -10.66 0.99 4.90
C SER A 55 -10.03 -0.05 5.83
N SER A 56 -8.87 -0.58 5.46
CA SER A 56 -8.11 -1.54 6.27
C SER A 56 -7.32 -0.88 7.41
N ILE A 57 -7.07 0.43 7.33
CA ILE A 57 -6.33 1.18 8.34
C ILE A 57 -7.16 1.24 9.63
N ARG A 58 -6.51 0.97 10.76
CA ARG A 58 -7.11 1.03 12.10
C ARG A 58 -6.42 2.10 12.92
N TRP A 59 -7.20 2.95 13.57
CA TRP A 59 -6.69 3.98 14.47
C TRP A 59 -6.86 3.52 15.92
N VAL A 60 -5.77 3.53 16.68
CA VAL A 60 -5.75 3.20 18.11
C VAL A 60 -4.90 4.26 18.81
N ASP A 61 -5.46 4.91 19.84
CA ASP A 61 -4.78 5.93 20.64
C ASP A 61 -4.06 7.01 19.81
N GLY A 62 -4.71 7.45 18.73
CA GLY A 62 -4.18 8.49 17.83
C GLY A 62 -3.13 8.02 16.84
N THR A 63 -2.72 6.75 16.86
CA THR A 63 -1.76 6.17 15.91
C THR A 63 -2.48 5.27 14.91
N PRO A 64 -2.27 5.45 13.59
CA PRO A 64 -2.81 4.53 12.60
C PRO A 64 -1.98 3.23 12.60
N SER A 65 -2.60 2.16 12.15
CA SER A 65 -1.95 0.86 12.00
C SER A 65 -2.53 0.16 10.78
N LEU A 66 -1.67 -0.64 10.13
CA LEU A 66 -2.06 -1.52 9.04
C LEU A 66 -1.81 -2.95 9.52
N PRO A 67 -2.84 -3.65 10.04
CA PRO A 67 -2.68 -4.95 10.72
C PRO A 67 -2.23 -6.09 9.80
N GLY A 68 -2.22 -5.84 8.48
CA GLY A 68 -1.68 -6.70 7.45
C GLY A 68 -2.04 -6.15 6.08
N TRP A 69 -1.26 -6.52 5.07
CA TRP A 69 -1.57 -6.25 3.67
C TRP A 69 -1.76 -7.60 2.97
N ASP A 70 -2.98 -7.89 2.57
CA ASP A 70 -3.29 -9.12 1.82
C ASP A 70 -3.26 -8.91 0.30
N GLY A 71 -2.96 -7.68 -0.14
CA GLY A 71 -2.93 -7.31 -1.55
C GLY A 71 -4.27 -7.56 -2.25
N SER A 72 -5.37 -7.67 -1.50
CA SER A 72 -6.60 -8.21 -2.06
C SER A 72 -7.20 -7.27 -3.11
N ASP A 73 -7.09 -7.75 -4.35
CA ASP A 73 -7.85 -7.42 -5.55
C ASP A 73 -9.36 -7.65 -5.37
N SER A 74 -9.94 -7.28 -4.23
CA SER A 74 -11.39 -7.30 -4.04
C SER A 74 -12.00 -6.03 -4.63
N ALA A 75 -11.76 -5.79 -5.91
CA ALA A 75 -12.71 -5.06 -6.72
C ALA A 75 -13.87 -6.03 -7.01
N LEU A 76 -15.08 -5.65 -6.59
CA LEU A 76 -16.38 -6.31 -6.83
C LEU A 76 -16.80 -7.40 -5.82
N GLY A 77 -17.52 -6.96 -4.80
CA GLY A 77 -18.81 -7.55 -4.43
C GLY A 77 -19.93 -6.63 -4.90
#